data_AF-A0A231R6X7-F1
#
_entry.id   AF-A0A231R6X7-F1
#
_cell.length_a   1.000
_cell.length_b   1.000
_cell.length_c   1.000
_cell.angle_alpha   90.00
_cell.angle_beta   90.00
_cell.angle_gamma   90.00
#
_symmetry.space_group_name_H-M   'P 1'
#
loop_
_entity.id
_entity.type
_entity.pdbx_description
1 polymer ?
#
loop_
_entity_poly.entity_id
_entity_poly.type
_entity_poly.pdbx_seq_one_letter_code
_entity_poly.pdbx_strand_id
1 'polypeptide(L)'
;MQEMNEKRTRLILDESGRTFPIVERELNGNIINKYSVNPADLMRLMIKNADDWMIFEAFTARSEGPYNIFDSLFSFLDEQSDKNYGEIWFNELLKHMRDSAYSHTKRTYAYDFSELLRVMCKNLTNTELDSDAYRRLFQGILAKAENVLDPEAVAKLAKHLLESVQFFDSPNIGLVQSILDTIFKYVRTHESINEMWTFLAERVSQESVMNYALAHLDELVINTPILPSNCIFYSKRRQEEIIAIRVHKQMIDVNLIGTEYPSVGHPALIYVFKLKKEKPGIEAFLFAVKDTVITEKTLLYRYPYSNVYGNGKCCWSTFPNIDKVRQLESFPDIFMNGERNFHLYPKTGDMDYRAILTLMSGREFEDQLLVSLDVNIGELLKIED
;
A
#
# COMPACT_ATOMS: atom_id res chain seq x y z
N MET A 1 -59.51 -57.93 -14.65
CA MET A 1 -59.25 -56.62 -14.04
C MET A 1 -58.18 -56.82 -12.99
N GLN A 2 -56.95 -56.38 -13.22
CA GLN A 2 -55.97 -56.26 -12.16
C GLN A 2 -56.36 -55.03 -11.34
N GLU A 3 -56.70 -55.21 -10.06
CA GLU A 3 -56.80 -54.09 -9.13
C GLU A 3 -55.43 -53.39 -9.08
N MET A 4 -55.38 -52.16 -9.56
CA MET A 4 -54.20 -51.31 -9.40
C MET A 4 -54.04 -51.01 -7.92
N ASN A 5 -52.97 -51.51 -7.32
CA ASN A 5 -52.61 -51.15 -5.96
C ASN A 5 -52.29 -49.65 -5.90
N GLU A 6 -53.13 -48.89 -5.21
CA GLU A 6 -52.93 -47.46 -5.05
C GLU A 6 -51.98 -47.21 -3.87
N LYS A 7 -50.77 -46.73 -4.20
CA LYS A 7 -49.75 -46.37 -3.20
C LYS A 7 -49.74 -44.85 -3.03
N ARG A 8 -49.98 -44.38 -1.81
CA ARG A 8 -49.94 -42.95 -1.47
C ARG A 8 -48.90 -42.71 -0.38
N THR A 9 -48.18 -41.60 -0.48
CA THR A 9 -47.30 -41.12 0.61
C THR A 9 -47.78 -39.74 1.00
N ARG A 10 -48.02 -39.51 2.29
CA ARG A 10 -48.53 -38.24 2.81
C ARG A 10 -47.61 -37.75 3.91
N LEU A 11 -47.34 -36.46 3.89
CA LEU A 11 -46.66 -35.75 4.97
C LEU A 11 -47.74 -35.08 5.83
N ILE A 12 -47.78 -35.42 7.10
CA ILE A 12 -48.71 -34.85 8.07
C ILE A 12 -47.92 -33.82 8.89
N LEU A 13 -48.34 -32.57 8.78
CA LEU A 13 -47.85 -31.47 9.59
C LEU A 13 -48.88 -31.21 10.68
N ASP A 14 -48.44 -31.22 11.93
CA ASP A 14 -49.26 -30.82 13.06
C ASP A 14 -49.41 -29.29 13.06
N GLU A 15 -50.65 -28.82 12.97
CA GLU A 15 -50.98 -27.39 12.95
C GLU A 15 -50.54 -26.65 14.22
N SER A 16 -50.32 -27.37 15.32
CA SER A 16 -49.79 -26.77 16.55
C SER A 16 -48.28 -26.53 16.52
N GLY A 17 -47.56 -27.11 15.55
CA GLY A 17 -46.10 -27.00 15.41
C GLY A 17 -45.29 -27.69 16.52
N ARG A 18 -45.94 -28.42 17.43
CA ARG A 18 -45.29 -29.02 18.61
C ARG A 18 -44.81 -30.45 18.40
N THR A 19 -45.23 -31.11 17.34
CA THR A 19 -44.81 -32.47 17.02
C THR A 19 -44.04 -32.54 15.72
N PHE A 20 -43.13 -33.51 15.64
CA PHE A 20 -42.32 -33.73 14.45
C PHE A 20 -43.19 -34.13 13.26
N PRO A 21 -42.88 -33.65 12.04
CA PRO A 21 -43.58 -34.06 10.81
C PRO A 21 -43.60 -35.58 10.66
N ILE A 22 -44.75 -36.14 10.30
CA ILE A 22 -44.90 -37.60 10.15
C ILE A 22 -45.11 -37.94 8.68
N VAL A 23 -44.34 -38.91 8.18
CA VAL A 23 -44.58 -39.48 6.85
C VAL A 23 -45.35 -40.78 7.01
N GLU A 24 -46.52 -40.84 6.38
CA GLU A 24 -47.34 -42.04 6.27
C GLU A 24 -47.31 -42.58 4.84
N ARG A 25 -47.09 -43.89 4.71
CA ARG A 25 -47.25 -44.63 3.45
C ARG A 25 -48.50 -45.48 3.54
N GLU A 26 -49.41 -45.27 2.61
CA GLU A 26 -50.65 -46.01 2.46
C GLU A 26 -50.57 -46.94 1.24
N LEU A 27 -51.12 -48.15 1.38
CA LEU A 27 -51.35 -49.10 0.29
C LEU A 27 -52.80 -49.58 0.37
N ASN A 28 -53.61 -49.28 -0.65
CA ASN A 28 -55.04 -49.61 -0.70
C ASN A 28 -55.79 -49.12 0.56
N GLY A 29 -55.49 -47.90 1.00
CA GLY A 29 -56.12 -47.27 2.17
C GLY A 29 -55.59 -47.72 3.54
N ASN A 30 -54.68 -48.69 3.60
CA ASN A 30 -54.06 -49.14 4.86
C ASN A 30 -52.69 -48.50 5.05
N ILE A 31 -52.43 -47.94 6.23
CA ILE A 31 -51.12 -47.38 6.60
C ILE A 31 -50.15 -48.55 6.80
N ILE A 32 -49.18 -48.68 5.90
CA ILE A 32 -48.16 -49.73 5.91
C ILE A 32 -46.85 -49.28 6.56
N ASN A 33 -46.63 -47.96 6.67
CA ASN A 33 -45.47 -47.42 7.36
C ASN A 33 -45.77 -46.01 7.86
N LYS A 34 -45.30 -45.70 9.08
CA LYS A 34 -45.42 -44.39 9.73
C LYS A 34 -44.13 -44.10 10.48
N TYR A 35 -43.45 -43.02 10.11
CA TYR A 35 -42.23 -42.59 10.81
C TYR A 35 -42.15 -41.07 10.95
N SER A 36 -41.61 -40.64 12.08
CA SER A 36 -41.28 -39.25 12.34
C SER A 36 -40.08 -38.84 11.50
N VAL A 37 -40.15 -37.66 10.89
CA VAL A 37 -39.06 -37.05 10.14
C VAL A 37 -38.47 -35.94 10.97
N ASN A 38 -37.14 -35.96 11.11
CA ASN A 38 -36.43 -34.86 11.73
C ASN A 38 -36.71 -33.57 10.92
N PRO A 39 -37.21 -32.49 11.56
CA PRO A 39 -37.49 -31.22 10.88
C PRO A 39 -36.29 -30.69 10.10
N ALA A 40 -35.06 -30.88 10.60
CA ALA A 40 -33.86 -30.47 9.91
C ALA A 40 -33.67 -31.21 8.58
N ASP A 41 -33.93 -32.52 8.56
CA ASP A 41 -33.82 -33.33 7.34
C ASP A 41 -34.95 -33.01 6.35
N LEU A 42 -36.16 -32.75 6.85
CA LEU A 42 -37.26 -32.30 6.02
C LEU A 42 -36.98 -30.92 5.40
N MET A 43 -36.49 -29.97 6.20
CA MET A 43 -36.12 -28.64 5.72
C MET A 43 -34.98 -28.72 4.70
N ARG A 44 -33.94 -29.53 4.94
CA ARG A 44 -32.88 -29.78 3.96
C ARG A 44 -33.44 -30.34 2.66
N LEU A 45 -34.38 -31.28 2.74
CA LEU A 45 -35.02 -31.87 1.56
C LEU A 45 -35.88 -30.84 0.83
N MET A 46 -36.61 -29.99 1.56
CA MET A 46 -37.43 -28.92 0.98
C MET A 46 -36.56 -27.86 0.30
N ILE A 47 -35.50 -27.38 0.95
CA ILE A 47 -34.56 -26.41 0.38
C ILE A 47 -33.86 -26.99 -0.86
N LYS A 48 -33.42 -28.26 -0.77
CA LYS A 48 -32.74 -28.93 -1.89
C LYS A 48 -33.62 -29.08 -3.13
N ASN A 49 -34.95 -29.14 -2.95
CA ASN A 49 -35.91 -29.38 -4.04
C ASN A 49 -36.80 -28.16 -4.34
N ALA A 50 -36.69 -27.06 -3.59
CA ALA A 50 -37.43 -25.84 -3.85
C ALA A 50 -36.73 -25.05 -4.96
N ASP A 51 -37.52 -24.42 -5.82
CA ASP A 51 -36.97 -23.49 -6.81
C ASP A 51 -36.38 -22.28 -6.08
N ASP A 52 -35.21 -21.82 -6.55
CA ASP A 52 -34.46 -20.71 -5.93
C ASP A 52 -35.32 -19.45 -5.71
N TRP A 53 -36.25 -19.18 -6.64
CA TRP A 53 -37.16 -18.04 -6.55
C TRP A 53 -38.21 -18.19 -5.44
N MET A 54 -38.66 -19.42 -5.12
CA MET A 54 -39.62 -19.67 -4.04
C MET A 54 -38.96 -19.54 -2.67
N ILE A 55 -37.69 -19.93 -2.57
CA ILE A 55 -36.90 -19.70 -1.36
C ILE A 55 -36.78 -18.19 -1.14
N PHE A 56 -36.35 -17.46 -2.17
CA PHE A 56 -36.18 -16.01 -2.11
C PHE A 56 -37.51 -15.26 -1.88
N GLU A 57 -38.60 -15.68 -2.52
CA GLU A 57 -39.95 -15.11 -2.34
C GLU A 57 -40.51 -15.44 -0.94
N ALA A 58 -40.36 -16.67 -0.43
CA ALA A 58 -40.79 -17.00 0.93
C ALA A 58 -40.04 -16.19 1.99
N PHE A 59 -38.77 -15.89 1.75
CA PHE A 59 -37.99 -15.01 2.62
C PHE A 59 -38.42 -13.55 2.46
N THR A 60 -38.54 -13.03 1.24
CA THR A 60 -38.91 -11.62 0.99
C THR A 60 -40.38 -11.31 1.28
N ALA A 61 -41.29 -12.27 1.20
CA ALA A 61 -42.72 -12.10 1.50
C ALA A 61 -43.05 -12.07 3.00
N ARG A 62 -42.17 -12.61 3.85
CA ARG A 62 -42.32 -12.58 5.33
C ARG A 62 -41.60 -11.42 6.00
N SER A 63 -40.64 -10.82 5.31
CA SER A 63 -39.80 -9.74 5.81
C SER A 63 -40.16 -8.45 5.08
N GLU A 64 -40.39 -7.32 5.76
CA GLU A 64 -40.56 -6.01 5.11
C GLU A 64 -39.25 -5.49 4.45
N GLY A 65 -38.61 -6.31 3.60
CA GLY A 65 -37.32 -6.07 2.98
C GLY A 65 -36.20 -7.03 3.44
N PRO A 66 -35.09 -7.10 2.70
CA PRO A 66 -33.99 -8.05 2.93
C PRO A 66 -33.34 -7.93 4.31
N TYR A 67 -33.46 -6.78 4.96
CA TYR A 67 -32.98 -6.52 6.33
C TYR A 67 -33.66 -7.41 7.39
N ASN A 68 -34.97 -7.66 7.26
CA ASN A 68 -35.73 -8.43 8.25
C ASN A 68 -35.57 -9.96 8.09
N ILE A 69 -35.07 -10.42 6.92
CA ILE A 69 -34.77 -11.83 6.66
C ILE A 69 -33.64 -12.29 7.59
N PHE A 70 -32.57 -11.50 7.68
CA PHE A 70 -31.38 -11.85 8.44
C PHE A 70 -31.57 -11.67 9.93
N ASP A 71 -32.31 -10.65 10.38
CA ASP A 71 -32.65 -10.53 11.80
C ASP A 71 -33.47 -11.75 12.25
N SER A 72 -34.44 -12.19 11.46
CA SER A 72 -35.19 -13.43 11.72
C SER A 72 -34.31 -14.68 11.67
N LEU A 73 -33.36 -14.72 10.72
CA LEU A 73 -32.40 -15.82 10.56
C LEU A 73 -31.52 -15.93 11.80
N PHE A 74 -30.88 -14.84 12.20
CA PHE A 74 -29.96 -14.78 13.33
C PHE A 74 -30.68 -14.95 14.65
N SER A 75 -31.87 -14.38 14.84
CA SER A 75 -32.71 -14.68 16.02
C SER A 75 -33.09 -16.17 16.10
N PHE A 76 -33.38 -16.81 14.97
CA PHE A 76 -33.62 -18.26 14.92
C PHE A 76 -32.34 -19.06 15.23
N LEU A 77 -31.17 -18.60 14.80
CA LEU A 77 -29.88 -19.21 15.15
C LEU A 77 -29.54 -19.06 16.63
N ASP A 78 -29.92 -17.94 17.24
CA ASP A 78 -29.72 -17.65 18.67
C ASP A 78 -30.65 -18.49 19.57
N GLU A 79 -31.87 -18.78 19.11
CA GLU A 79 -32.85 -19.60 19.85
C GLU A 79 -32.55 -21.12 19.80
N GLN A 80 -31.77 -21.59 18.82
CA GLN A 80 -31.46 -23.02 18.68
C GLN A 80 -30.16 -23.39 19.42
N SER A 81 -30.29 -24.19 20.47
CA SER A 81 -29.19 -24.58 21.38
C SER A 81 -28.00 -25.32 20.76
N ASP A 82 -28.04 -25.67 19.48
CA ASP A 82 -27.00 -26.45 18.81
C ASP A 82 -26.38 -25.63 17.66
N LYS A 83 -25.28 -24.95 18.01
CA LYS A 83 -24.53 -24.00 17.18
C LYS A 83 -24.10 -24.58 15.82
N ASN A 84 -23.98 -25.91 15.69
CA ASN A 84 -23.64 -26.57 14.43
C ASN A 84 -24.75 -26.47 13.38
N TYR A 85 -26.02 -26.37 13.78
CA TYR A 85 -27.12 -26.28 12.81
C TYR A 85 -27.15 -24.93 12.11
N GLY A 86 -26.83 -23.86 12.83
CA GLY A 86 -26.75 -22.53 12.24
C GLY A 86 -25.64 -22.41 11.21
N GLU A 87 -24.48 -22.99 11.50
CA GLU A 87 -23.35 -23.02 10.57
C GLU A 87 -23.69 -23.77 9.27
N ILE A 88 -24.28 -24.97 9.38
CA ILE A 88 -24.65 -25.78 8.20
C ILE A 88 -25.71 -25.07 7.36
N TRP A 89 -26.71 -24.48 8.02
CA TRP A 89 -27.81 -23.81 7.33
C TRP A 89 -27.35 -22.53 6.63
N PHE A 90 -26.51 -21.74 7.30
CA PHE A 90 -25.90 -20.55 6.74
C PHE A 90 -25.01 -20.87 5.52
N ASN A 91 -24.22 -21.94 5.60
CA ASN A 91 -23.37 -22.39 4.49
C ASN A 91 -24.18 -22.87 3.28
N GLU A 92 -25.28 -23.61 3.48
CA GLU A 92 -26.16 -24.02 2.38
C GLU A 92 -26.95 -22.85 1.80
N LEU A 93 -27.35 -21.85 2.60
CA LEU A 93 -27.96 -20.61 2.11
C LEU A 93 -26.99 -19.81 1.23
N LEU A 94 -25.74 -19.61 1.69
CA LEU A 94 -24.69 -18.96 0.90
C LEU A 94 -24.35 -19.72 -0.39
N LYS A 95 -24.53 -21.05 -0.40
CA LYS A 95 -24.30 -21.91 -1.56
C LYS A 95 -25.45 -21.82 -2.56
N HIS A 96 -26.70 -21.84 -2.10
CA HIS A 96 -27.87 -21.65 -2.97
C HIS A 96 -27.94 -20.23 -3.55
N MET A 97 -27.65 -19.20 -2.76
CA MET A 97 -27.58 -17.82 -3.26
C MET A 97 -26.47 -17.65 -4.30
N ARG A 98 -25.33 -18.35 -4.14
CA ARG A 98 -24.27 -18.43 -5.16
C ARG A 98 -24.82 -19.02 -6.46
N ASP A 99 -25.43 -20.20 -6.40
CA ASP A 99 -25.84 -20.92 -7.60
C ASP A 99 -26.96 -20.16 -8.37
N SER A 100 -27.80 -19.41 -7.63
CA SER A 100 -28.80 -18.51 -8.20
C SER A 100 -28.18 -17.26 -8.86
N ALA A 101 -27.18 -16.62 -8.23
CA ALA A 101 -26.49 -15.46 -8.79
C ALA A 101 -25.68 -15.78 -10.05
N TYR A 102 -25.13 -16.99 -10.16
CA TYR A 102 -24.37 -17.44 -11.34
C TYR A 102 -25.25 -17.85 -12.53
N SER A 103 -26.48 -18.32 -12.29
CA SER A 103 -27.37 -18.77 -13.37
C SER A 103 -28.08 -17.62 -14.10
N HIS A 104 -28.06 -16.39 -13.55
CA HIS A 104 -28.78 -15.24 -14.10
C HIS A 104 -27.84 -14.07 -14.39
N THR A 105 -27.56 -13.81 -15.68
CA THR A 105 -26.66 -12.76 -16.21
C THR A 105 -27.14 -11.30 -16.02
N LYS A 106 -28.01 -10.99 -15.04
CA LYS A 106 -28.58 -9.65 -14.87
C LYS A 106 -27.89 -8.86 -13.76
N ARG A 107 -27.49 -7.62 -14.09
CA ARG A 107 -26.91 -6.58 -13.20
C ARG A 107 -27.63 -6.38 -11.87
N THR A 108 -28.92 -6.74 -11.77
CA THR A 108 -29.74 -6.58 -10.57
C THR A 108 -29.18 -7.37 -9.38
N TYR A 109 -28.65 -8.58 -9.59
CA TYR A 109 -28.21 -9.47 -8.51
C TYR A 109 -26.84 -9.11 -7.91
N ALA A 110 -26.01 -8.35 -8.62
CA ALA A 110 -24.77 -7.83 -8.04
C ALA A 110 -25.04 -6.75 -6.98
N TYR A 111 -26.11 -5.98 -7.14
CA TYR A 111 -26.58 -5.03 -6.12
C TYR A 111 -27.10 -5.77 -4.88
N ASP A 112 -27.83 -6.87 -5.09
CA ASP A 112 -28.36 -7.71 -4.02
C ASP A 112 -27.24 -8.40 -3.22
N PHE A 113 -26.12 -8.79 -3.87
CA PHE A 113 -24.97 -9.36 -3.17
C PHE A 113 -24.19 -8.32 -2.33
N SER A 114 -24.02 -7.09 -2.84
CA SER A 114 -23.41 -6.02 -2.03
C SER A 114 -24.26 -5.64 -0.82
N GLU A 115 -25.59 -5.62 -0.99
CA GLU A 115 -26.50 -5.34 0.12
C GLU A 115 -26.56 -6.49 1.13
N LEU A 116 -26.48 -7.74 0.65
CA LEU A 116 -26.29 -8.93 1.48
C LEU A 116 -25.03 -8.81 2.34
N LEU A 117 -23.90 -8.42 1.76
CA LEU A 117 -22.66 -8.22 2.51
C LEU A 117 -22.81 -7.13 3.59
N ARG A 118 -23.54 -6.04 3.29
CA ARG A 118 -23.81 -4.98 4.28
C ARG A 118 -24.71 -5.44 5.43
N VAL A 119 -25.75 -6.20 5.15
CA VAL A 119 -26.63 -6.75 6.19
C VAL A 119 -25.88 -7.77 7.05
N MET A 120 -25.05 -8.61 6.44
CA MET A 120 -24.17 -9.53 7.16
C MET A 120 -23.18 -8.79 8.07
N CYS A 121 -22.53 -7.72 7.60
CA CYS A 121 -21.67 -6.88 8.44
C CYS A 121 -22.39 -6.42 9.71
N LYS A 122 -23.61 -5.90 9.55
CA LYS A 122 -24.38 -5.29 10.63
C LYS A 122 -24.82 -6.30 11.70
N ASN A 123 -24.99 -7.57 11.33
CA ASN A 123 -25.52 -8.60 12.22
C ASN A 123 -24.43 -9.52 12.80
N LEU A 124 -23.28 -9.65 12.13
CA LEU A 124 -22.12 -10.35 12.68
C LEU A 124 -21.55 -9.66 13.93
N THR A 125 -21.70 -8.34 14.07
CA THR A 125 -21.27 -7.60 15.27
C THR A 125 -22.00 -8.01 16.55
N ASN A 126 -23.13 -8.70 16.44
CA ASN A 126 -23.98 -9.07 17.58
C ASN A 126 -23.95 -10.58 17.91
N THR A 127 -23.14 -11.39 17.20
CA THR A 127 -23.12 -12.85 17.39
C THR A 127 -21.77 -13.36 17.92
N GLU A 128 -21.81 -14.17 18.98
CA GLU A 128 -20.66 -14.91 19.51
C GLU A 128 -20.37 -16.15 18.64
N LEU A 129 -19.77 -15.93 17.46
CA LEU A 129 -19.18 -17.01 16.68
C LEU A 129 -17.76 -17.32 17.19
N ASP A 130 -17.35 -18.58 17.13
CA ASP A 130 -15.96 -18.94 17.40
C ASP A 130 -15.02 -18.50 16.26
N SER A 131 -13.73 -18.45 16.57
CA SER A 131 -12.70 -17.95 15.66
C SER A 131 -12.61 -18.75 14.35
N ASP A 132 -12.93 -20.06 14.38
CA ASP A 132 -12.88 -20.93 13.21
C ASP A 132 -14.13 -20.79 12.31
N ALA A 133 -15.29 -20.50 12.90
CA ALA A 133 -16.51 -20.14 12.20
C ALA A 133 -16.35 -18.78 11.50
N TYR A 134 -15.81 -17.77 12.19
CA TYR A 134 -15.44 -16.49 11.58
C TYR A 134 -14.45 -16.70 10.43
N ARG A 135 -13.41 -17.50 10.62
CA ARG A 135 -12.41 -17.80 9.58
C ARG A 135 -13.04 -18.44 8.34
N ARG A 136 -13.85 -19.48 8.52
CA ARG A 136 -14.49 -20.21 7.41
C ARG A 136 -15.48 -19.31 6.65
N LEU A 137 -16.23 -18.51 7.39
CA LEU A 137 -17.12 -17.48 6.85
C LEU A 137 -16.33 -16.48 5.99
N PHE A 138 -15.23 -15.93 6.51
CA PHE A 138 -14.42 -14.96 5.79
C PHE A 138 -13.74 -15.54 4.57
N GLN A 139 -13.13 -16.71 4.68
CA GLN A 139 -12.54 -17.37 3.51
C GLN A 139 -13.60 -17.65 2.44
N GLY A 140 -14.83 -18.02 2.83
CA GLY A 140 -15.95 -18.21 1.92
C GLY A 140 -16.41 -16.91 1.23
N ILE A 141 -16.41 -15.79 1.96
CA ILE A 141 -16.74 -14.46 1.42
C ILE A 141 -15.62 -13.96 0.49
N LEU A 142 -14.36 -14.02 0.93
CA LEU A 142 -13.19 -13.53 0.22
C LEU A 142 -12.91 -14.32 -1.05
N ALA A 143 -13.01 -15.65 -1.01
CA ALA A 143 -12.89 -16.50 -2.20
C ALA A 143 -13.98 -16.22 -3.26
N LYS A 144 -15.07 -15.55 -2.87
CA LYS A 144 -16.17 -15.16 -3.76
C LYS A 144 -16.18 -13.66 -4.09
N ALA A 145 -15.35 -12.86 -3.41
CA ALA A 145 -15.17 -11.43 -3.68
C ALA A 145 -14.64 -11.16 -5.10
N GLU A 146 -14.07 -12.19 -5.76
CA GLU A 146 -13.58 -12.08 -7.15
C GLU A 146 -14.61 -11.69 -8.19
N ASN A 147 -15.89 -11.86 -7.86
CA ASN A 147 -16.99 -11.55 -8.77
C ASN A 147 -17.83 -10.37 -8.26
N VAL A 148 -17.37 -9.65 -7.23
CA VAL A 148 -18.07 -8.50 -6.66
C VAL A 148 -17.71 -7.25 -7.45
N LEU A 149 -18.72 -6.57 -7.99
CA LEU A 149 -18.55 -5.39 -8.85
C LEU A 149 -18.22 -4.10 -8.07
N ASP A 150 -18.32 -4.11 -6.74
CA ASP A 150 -18.10 -2.95 -5.88
C ASP A 150 -16.90 -3.14 -4.92
N PRO A 151 -15.70 -2.70 -5.32
CA PRO A 151 -14.50 -2.72 -4.48
C PRO A 151 -14.65 -1.96 -3.15
N GLU A 152 -15.52 -0.93 -3.09
CA GLU A 152 -15.71 -0.13 -1.88
C GLU A 152 -16.52 -0.89 -0.83
N ALA A 153 -17.51 -1.68 -1.25
CA ALA A 153 -18.24 -2.58 -0.37
C ALA A 153 -17.33 -3.67 0.22
N VAL A 154 -16.43 -4.23 -0.59
CA VAL A 154 -15.44 -5.23 -0.13
C VAL A 154 -14.47 -4.60 0.87
N ALA A 155 -13.99 -3.38 0.63
CA ALA A 155 -13.09 -2.67 1.53
C ALA A 155 -13.78 -2.31 2.87
N LYS A 156 -15.04 -1.82 2.84
CA LYS A 156 -15.82 -1.51 4.05
C LYS A 156 -16.11 -2.77 4.88
N LEU A 157 -16.48 -3.86 4.22
CA LEU A 157 -16.63 -5.17 4.85
C LEU A 157 -15.30 -5.58 5.50
N ALA A 158 -14.20 -5.64 4.75
CA ALA A 158 -12.90 -6.03 5.29
C ALA A 158 -12.48 -5.17 6.50
N LYS A 159 -12.68 -3.85 6.44
CA LYS A 159 -12.44 -2.93 7.57
C LYS A 159 -13.30 -3.29 8.78
N HIS A 160 -14.61 -3.47 8.59
CA HIS A 160 -15.51 -3.77 9.70
C HIS A 160 -15.21 -5.11 10.36
N LEU A 161 -14.75 -6.09 9.60
CA LEU A 161 -14.35 -7.40 10.11
C LEU A 161 -13.04 -7.34 10.89
N LEU A 162 -12.10 -6.53 10.42
CA LEU A 162 -10.88 -6.21 11.15
C LEU A 162 -11.18 -5.42 12.44
N GLU A 163 -12.25 -4.63 12.48
CA GLU A 163 -12.77 -3.92 13.67
C GLU A 163 -13.45 -4.85 14.68
N SER A 164 -14.20 -5.84 14.19
CA SER A 164 -15.12 -6.65 15.02
C SER A 164 -14.47 -7.85 15.67
N VAL A 165 -13.34 -8.33 15.13
CA VAL A 165 -12.70 -9.55 15.63
C VAL A 165 -11.40 -9.23 16.36
N GLN A 166 -11.32 -9.61 17.64
CA GLN A 166 -10.10 -9.55 18.47
C GLN A 166 -9.05 -10.58 18.00
N PHE A 167 -8.50 -10.41 16.80
CA PHE A 167 -7.54 -11.36 16.21
C PHE A 167 -6.12 -11.33 16.83
N PHE A 168 -5.82 -10.34 17.69
CA PHE A 168 -4.43 -9.94 17.93
C PHE A 168 -3.83 -10.38 19.26
N ASP A 169 -4.53 -11.19 20.04
CA ASP A 169 -3.94 -11.84 21.22
C ASP A 169 -3.11 -13.08 20.84
N SER A 170 -3.36 -13.66 19.65
CA SER A 170 -2.51 -14.71 19.06
C SER A 170 -2.73 -14.76 17.53
N PRO A 171 -1.85 -14.14 16.72
CA PRO A 171 -2.13 -13.90 15.31
C PRO A 171 -2.11 -15.21 14.51
N ASN A 172 -3.28 -15.62 14.00
CA ASN A 172 -3.33 -16.63 12.94
C ASN A 172 -2.88 -15.96 11.63
N ILE A 173 -1.57 -15.94 11.41
CA ILE A 173 -0.88 -15.31 10.27
C ILE A 173 -1.51 -15.70 8.93
N GLY A 174 -1.96 -16.95 8.77
CA GLY A 174 -2.57 -17.44 7.53
C GLY A 174 -3.91 -16.79 7.18
N LEU A 175 -4.68 -16.36 8.19
CA LEU A 175 -5.93 -15.64 7.97
C LEU A 175 -5.68 -14.17 7.63
N VAL A 176 -4.74 -13.52 8.33
CA VAL A 176 -4.31 -12.15 8.03
C VAL A 176 -3.77 -12.07 6.59
N GLN A 177 -2.97 -13.05 6.19
CA GLN A 177 -2.48 -13.22 4.82
C GLN A 177 -3.62 -13.35 3.81
N SER A 178 -4.59 -14.25 4.05
CA SER A 178 -5.74 -14.42 3.14
C SER A 178 -6.58 -13.14 3.00
N ILE A 179 -6.74 -12.40 4.10
CA ILE A 179 -7.45 -11.11 4.12
C ILE A 179 -6.66 -10.09 3.29
N LEU A 180 -5.36 -9.93 3.57
CA LEU A 180 -4.48 -9.01 2.85
C LEU A 180 -4.41 -9.29 1.36
N ASP A 181 -4.23 -10.55 0.94
CA ASP A 181 -4.16 -10.94 -0.46
C ASP A 181 -5.44 -10.59 -1.21
N THR A 182 -6.59 -10.80 -0.57
CA THR A 182 -7.88 -10.44 -1.15
C THR A 182 -8.02 -8.92 -1.26
N ILE A 183 -7.64 -8.18 -0.23
CA ILE A 183 -7.68 -6.70 -0.25
C ILE A 183 -6.77 -6.15 -1.35
N PHE A 184 -5.52 -6.61 -1.45
CA PHE A 184 -4.60 -6.18 -2.49
C PHE A 184 -5.11 -6.49 -3.90
N LYS A 185 -5.88 -7.57 -4.06
CA LYS A 185 -6.48 -7.93 -5.34
C LYS A 185 -7.63 -7.00 -5.75
N TYR A 186 -8.41 -6.44 -4.81
CA TYR A 186 -9.61 -5.66 -5.11
C TYR A 186 -9.50 -4.15 -4.88
N VAL A 187 -8.65 -3.70 -3.97
CA VAL A 187 -8.54 -2.26 -3.68
C VAL A 187 -7.70 -1.58 -4.76
N ARG A 188 -8.36 -0.77 -5.59
CA ARG A 188 -7.75 -0.07 -6.74
C ARG A 188 -7.22 1.33 -6.41
N THR A 189 -7.52 1.86 -5.23
CA THR A 189 -7.18 3.24 -4.85
C THR A 189 -6.22 3.28 -3.67
N HIS A 190 -5.24 4.19 -3.73
CA HIS A 190 -4.22 4.34 -2.68
C HIS A 190 -4.81 4.72 -1.30
N GLU A 191 -5.94 5.41 -1.26
CA GLU A 191 -6.51 5.93 -0.01
C GLU A 191 -7.09 4.81 0.88
N SER A 192 -7.88 3.90 0.31
CA SER A 192 -8.44 2.75 1.04
C SER A 192 -7.36 1.74 1.45
N ILE A 193 -6.31 1.58 0.64
CA ILE A 193 -5.12 0.77 1.00
C ILE A 193 -4.42 1.37 2.22
N ASN A 194 -4.24 2.69 2.26
CA ASN A 194 -3.54 3.37 3.35
C ASN A 194 -4.31 3.32 4.67
N GLU A 195 -5.64 3.51 4.66
CA GLU A 195 -6.46 3.40 5.87
C GLU A 195 -6.38 1.99 6.47
N MET A 196 -6.47 0.96 5.62
CA MET A 196 -6.40 -0.43 6.06
C MET A 196 -5.01 -0.81 6.56
N TRP A 197 -3.95 -0.33 5.91
CA TRP A 197 -2.59 -0.49 6.40
C TRP A 197 -2.38 0.15 7.76
N THR A 198 -2.89 1.37 7.95
CA THR A 198 -2.80 2.09 9.23
C THR A 198 -3.49 1.28 10.32
N PHE A 199 -4.69 0.79 10.04
CA PHE A 199 -5.46 -0.04 10.97
C PHE A 199 -4.76 -1.36 11.37
N LEU A 200 -4.14 -2.03 10.39
CA LEU A 200 -3.37 -3.25 10.65
C LEU A 200 -2.09 -2.94 11.45
N ALA A 201 -1.39 -1.85 11.11
CA ALA A 201 -0.22 -1.42 11.86
C ALA A 201 -0.53 -1.03 13.31
N GLU A 202 -1.75 -0.59 13.61
CA GLU A 202 -2.21 -0.29 14.98
C GLU A 202 -2.49 -1.55 15.81
N ARG A 203 -2.69 -2.71 15.17
CA ARG A 203 -3.14 -3.95 15.83
C ARG A 203 -2.17 -5.13 15.69
N VAL A 204 -1.26 -5.07 14.72
CA VAL A 204 -0.20 -6.06 14.52
C VAL A 204 1.14 -5.42 14.86
N SER A 205 2.10 -6.19 15.39
CA SER A 205 3.46 -5.68 15.55
C SER A 205 4.01 -5.15 14.21
N GLN A 206 4.67 -4.00 14.27
CA GLN A 206 5.29 -3.35 13.10
C GLN A 206 6.22 -4.32 12.35
N GLU A 207 6.90 -5.21 13.07
CA GLU A 207 7.78 -6.24 12.53
C GLU A 207 7.03 -7.25 11.63
N SER A 208 5.87 -7.75 12.06
CA SER A 208 5.09 -8.72 11.27
C SER A 208 4.54 -8.11 9.98
N VAL A 209 4.10 -6.84 10.04
CA VAL A 209 3.64 -6.08 8.86
C VAL A 209 4.76 -5.91 7.85
N MET A 210 5.94 -5.51 8.31
CA MET A 210 7.10 -5.31 7.45
C MET A 210 7.59 -6.61 6.82
N ASN A 211 7.70 -7.70 7.60
CA ASN A 211 8.11 -9.01 7.09
C ASN A 211 7.16 -9.53 6.01
N TYR A 212 5.85 -9.29 6.16
CA TYR A 212 4.85 -9.66 5.16
C TYR A 212 4.92 -8.80 3.90
N ALA A 213 5.01 -7.48 4.07
CA ALA A 213 5.14 -6.53 2.96
C ALA A 213 6.39 -6.83 2.13
N LEU A 214 7.52 -7.12 2.79
CA LEU A 214 8.79 -7.49 2.13
C LEU A 214 8.66 -8.77 1.28
N ALA A 215 7.86 -9.75 1.70
CA ALA A 215 7.61 -10.97 0.94
C ALA A 215 6.74 -10.76 -0.31
N HIS A 216 5.99 -9.65 -0.39
CA HIS A 216 5.14 -9.28 -1.55
C HIS A 216 5.73 -8.14 -2.37
N LEU A 217 6.84 -7.57 -1.92
CA LEU A 217 7.68 -6.65 -2.67
C LEU A 217 8.59 -7.45 -3.61
N ASP A 218 8.01 -8.35 -4.41
CA ASP A 218 8.73 -8.93 -5.55
C ASP A 218 9.05 -7.78 -6.53
N GLU A 219 10.35 -7.62 -6.79
CA GLU A 219 10.95 -6.70 -7.75
C GLU A 219 10.43 -5.24 -7.69
N LEU A 220 10.43 -4.60 -6.51
CA LEU A 220 10.35 -3.14 -6.49
C LEU A 220 11.68 -2.58 -7.00
N VAL A 221 11.84 -2.55 -8.33
CA VAL A 221 12.99 -1.99 -9.02
C VAL A 221 12.91 -0.47 -8.85
N ILE A 222 13.59 0.03 -7.82
CA ILE A 222 13.79 1.45 -7.61
C ILE A 222 14.82 1.91 -8.63
N ASN A 223 14.33 2.43 -9.75
CA ASN A 223 15.18 3.06 -10.74
C ASN A 223 15.55 4.47 -10.29
N THR A 224 16.83 4.81 -10.38
CA THR A 224 17.23 6.22 -10.34
C THR A 224 16.73 6.92 -11.60
N PRO A 225 16.48 8.25 -11.55
CA PRO A 225 16.34 9.01 -12.78
C PRO A 225 17.68 9.00 -13.54
N ILE A 226 17.67 9.44 -14.80
CA ILE A 226 18.92 9.72 -15.50
C ILE A 226 19.69 10.79 -14.71
N LEU A 227 20.85 10.40 -14.18
CA LEU A 227 21.69 11.25 -13.37
C LEU A 227 22.57 12.16 -14.25
N PRO A 228 23.00 13.33 -13.74
CA PRO A 228 24.02 14.15 -14.37
C PRO A 228 25.31 13.35 -14.65
N SER A 229 26.06 13.73 -15.69
CA SER A 229 27.41 13.21 -15.89
C SER A 229 28.29 13.47 -14.67
N ASN A 230 29.20 12.54 -14.37
CA ASN A 230 30.08 12.58 -13.20
C ASN A 230 29.34 12.68 -11.85
N CYS A 231 28.09 12.22 -11.79
CA CYS A 231 27.38 12.02 -10.53
C CYS A 231 28.10 10.94 -9.71
N ILE A 232 28.58 11.31 -8.53
CA ILE A 232 29.27 10.42 -7.58
C ILE A 232 28.38 10.02 -6.40
N PHE A 233 27.24 10.68 -6.23
CA PHE A 233 26.27 10.36 -5.18
C PHE A 233 24.87 10.82 -5.57
N TYR A 234 23.87 9.97 -5.30
CA TYR A 234 22.45 10.29 -5.41
C TYR A 234 21.70 9.69 -4.22
N SER A 235 20.89 10.50 -3.56
CA SER A 235 19.95 10.04 -2.53
C SER A 235 18.63 10.79 -2.66
N LYS A 236 17.52 10.07 -2.49
CA LYS A 236 16.17 10.61 -2.54
C LYS A 236 15.39 10.21 -1.30
N ARG A 237 14.84 11.22 -0.62
CA ARG A 237 13.93 11.09 0.52
C ARG A 237 12.61 11.76 0.19
N ARG A 238 11.59 11.61 1.04
CA ARG A 238 10.24 12.14 0.79
C ARG A 238 10.17 13.64 0.48
N GLN A 239 11.09 14.42 1.06
CA GLN A 239 11.11 15.88 1.00
C GLN A 239 12.40 16.47 0.41
N GLU A 240 13.43 15.66 0.22
CA GLU A 240 14.75 16.12 -0.25
C GLU A 240 15.39 15.14 -1.23
N GLU A 241 16.12 15.68 -2.21
CA GLU A 241 17.05 14.92 -3.05
C GLU A 241 18.45 15.53 -2.91
N ILE A 242 19.46 14.68 -2.72
CA ILE A 242 20.86 15.08 -2.58
C ILE A 242 21.64 14.48 -3.74
N ILE A 243 22.36 15.34 -4.46
CA ILE A 243 23.15 14.96 -5.63
C ILE A 243 24.55 15.55 -5.49
N ALA A 244 25.58 14.73 -5.68
CA ALA A 244 26.95 15.21 -5.75
C ALA A 244 27.55 14.96 -7.15
N ILE A 245 28.06 16.01 -7.78
CA ILE A 245 28.68 15.98 -9.10
C ILE A 245 30.16 16.31 -8.94
N ARG A 246 31.02 15.47 -9.50
CA ARG A 246 32.46 15.73 -9.57
C ARG A 246 32.80 16.53 -10.83
N VAL A 247 33.68 17.50 -10.66
CA VAL A 247 34.33 18.22 -11.75
C VAL A 247 35.83 18.05 -11.61
N HIS A 248 36.48 17.59 -12.67
CA HIS A 248 37.92 17.38 -12.67
C HIS A 248 38.68 18.72 -12.66
N LYS A 249 39.98 18.68 -12.33
CA LYS A 249 40.86 19.85 -12.49
C LYS A 249 40.73 20.39 -13.91
N GLN A 250 40.62 21.69 -14.03
CA GLN A 250 40.47 22.37 -15.32
C GLN A 250 40.98 23.80 -15.21
N MET A 251 41.29 24.41 -16.35
CA MET A 251 41.61 25.82 -16.46
C MET A 251 40.41 26.56 -17.04
N ILE A 252 40.03 27.69 -16.42
CA ILE A 252 38.84 28.45 -16.81
C ILE A 252 39.21 29.93 -16.89
N ASP A 253 38.65 30.65 -17.86
CA ASP A 253 38.78 32.09 -17.93
C ASP A 253 37.91 32.74 -16.85
N VAL A 254 38.53 33.60 -16.03
CA VAL A 254 37.85 34.26 -14.92
C VAL A 254 37.72 35.75 -15.20
N ASN A 255 36.48 36.25 -15.20
CA ASN A 255 36.21 37.69 -15.26
C ASN A 255 35.96 38.23 -13.84
N LEU A 256 36.86 39.09 -13.35
CA LEU A 256 36.75 39.79 -12.09
C LEU A 256 36.49 41.28 -12.34
N ILE A 257 35.23 41.70 -12.20
CA ILE A 257 34.76 43.10 -12.35
C ILE A 257 35.35 43.73 -13.63
N GLY A 258 35.14 43.07 -14.77
CA GLY A 258 35.58 43.51 -16.09
C GLY A 258 37.05 43.26 -16.41
N THR A 259 37.84 42.67 -15.52
CA THR A 259 39.22 42.23 -15.80
C THR A 259 39.24 40.73 -16.07
N GLU A 260 39.72 40.34 -17.24
CA GLU A 260 39.87 38.93 -17.62
C GLU A 260 41.20 38.35 -17.15
N TYR A 261 41.13 37.17 -16.55
CA TYR A 261 42.27 36.33 -16.18
C TYR A 261 42.14 35.02 -16.97
N PRO A 262 42.96 34.83 -18.02
CA PRO A 262 42.80 33.66 -18.88
C PRO A 262 43.33 32.40 -18.19
N SER A 263 42.67 31.27 -18.46
CA SER A 263 43.13 29.92 -18.14
C SER A 263 43.59 29.77 -16.68
N VAL A 264 42.80 30.26 -15.73
CA VAL A 264 43.07 30.12 -14.30
C VAL A 264 42.85 28.67 -13.89
N GLY A 265 43.86 28.03 -13.29
CA GLY A 265 43.74 26.68 -12.77
C GLY A 265 42.72 26.55 -11.66
N HIS A 266 41.82 25.59 -11.74
CA HIS A 266 40.91 25.21 -10.66
C HIS A 266 41.25 23.80 -10.15
N PRO A 267 41.13 23.56 -8.81
CA PRO A 267 41.31 22.23 -8.25
C PRO A 267 40.20 21.28 -8.74
N ALA A 268 40.29 20.00 -8.41
CA ALA A 268 39.15 19.12 -8.57
C ALA A 268 38.05 19.56 -7.60
N LEU A 269 36.81 19.56 -8.05
CA LEU A 269 35.67 20.10 -7.33
C LEU A 269 34.58 19.06 -7.14
N ILE A 270 33.81 19.21 -6.06
CA ILE A 270 32.56 18.51 -5.83
C ILE A 270 31.47 19.54 -5.61
N TYR A 271 30.47 19.51 -6.49
CA TYR A 271 29.23 20.25 -6.32
C TYR A 271 28.22 19.36 -5.61
N VAL A 272 27.66 19.83 -4.50
CA VAL A 272 26.57 19.14 -3.79
C VAL A 272 25.30 19.97 -3.90
N PHE A 273 24.25 19.36 -4.42
CA PHE A 273 22.93 19.94 -4.55
C PHE A 273 21.99 19.32 -3.55
N LYS A 274 21.23 20.14 -2.83
CA LYS A 274 20.11 19.73 -1.99
C LYS A 274 18.84 20.32 -2.58
N LEU A 275 18.07 19.49 -3.26
CA LEU A 275 16.76 19.83 -3.81
C LEU A 275 15.72 19.60 -2.73
N LYS A 276 14.97 20.64 -2.35
CA LYS A 276 13.89 20.57 -1.35
C LYS A 276 12.56 20.80 -2.05
N LYS A 277 11.48 20.17 -1.56
CA LYS A 277 10.12 20.47 -2.05
C LYS A 277 9.67 21.92 -1.77
N GLU A 278 10.22 22.54 -0.74
CA GLU A 278 9.86 23.89 -0.30
C GLU A 278 10.93 24.93 -0.65
N LYS A 279 10.53 26.21 -0.77
CA LYS A 279 11.42 27.32 -1.14
C LYS A 279 12.55 27.52 -0.11
N PRO A 280 13.80 27.75 -0.54
CA PRO A 280 14.25 28.12 -1.87
C PRO A 280 14.49 26.94 -2.83
N GLY A 281 13.93 25.75 -2.62
CA GLY A 281 13.85 24.65 -3.60
C GLY A 281 15.17 23.95 -3.91
N ILE A 282 16.29 24.66 -3.88
CA ILE A 282 17.62 24.22 -4.29
C ILE A 282 18.67 24.97 -3.46
N GLU A 283 19.59 24.23 -2.87
CA GLU A 283 20.83 24.74 -2.29
C GLU A 283 22.00 24.06 -3.01
N ALA A 284 23.00 24.84 -3.45
CA ALA A 284 24.25 24.28 -3.98
C ALA A 284 25.41 24.61 -3.06
N PHE A 285 26.33 23.66 -2.95
CA PHE A 285 27.56 23.76 -2.22
C PHE A 285 28.72 23.35 -3.13
N LEU A 286 29.88 23.95 -2.93
CA LEU A 286 31.09 23.72 -3.70
C LEU A 286 32.27 23.49 -2.78
N PHE A 287 32.94 22.37 -2.98
CA PHE A 287 34.13 21.97 -2.23
C PHE A 287 35.24 21.59 -3.19
N ALA A 288 36.49 21.85 -2.78
CA ALA A 288 37.66 21.35 -3.48
C ALA A 288 38.09 20.00 -2.88
N VAL A 289 38.71 19.15 -3.70
CA VAL A 289 39.25 17.85 -3.30
C VAL A 289 40.62 17.62 -3.93
N LYS A 290 41.47 16.86 -3.24
CA LYS A 290 42.80 16.46 -3.72
C LYS A 290 42.79 15.07 -4.35
N ASP A 291 41.90 14.22 -3.88
CA ASP A 291 41.86 12.81 -4.22
C ASP A 291 41.45 12.58 -5.68
N THR A 292 42.17 11.66 -6.33
CA THR A 292 41.82 11.22 -7.69
C THR A 292 40.63 10.27 -7.69
N VAL A 293 40.47 9.48 -6.63
CA VAL A 293 39.32 8.58 -6.42
C VAL A 293 38.53 9.11 -5.24
N ILE A 294 37.24 9.36 -5.45
CA ILE A 294 36.38 9.88 -4.39
C ILE A 294 35.81 8.71 -3.59
N THR A 295 35.97 8.77 -2.27
CA THR A 295 35.42 7.82 -1.31
C THR A 295 34.78 8.60 -0.17
N GLU A 296 33.99 7.95 0.68
CA GLU A 296 33.37 8.60 1.86
C GLU A 296 34.39 9.28 2.79
N LYS A 297 35.63 8.79 2.80
CA LYS A 297 36.74 9.33 3.61
C LYS A 297 37.48 10.49 2.93
N THR A 298 37.13 10.85 1.70
CA THR A 298 37.76 11.95 0.97
C THR A 298 37.51 13.26 1.72
N LEU A 299 38.61 13.92 2.09
CA LEU A 299 38.58 15.20 2.80
C LEU A 299 38.13 16.33 1.89
N LEU A 300 37.27 17.20 2.43
CA LEU A 300 36.79 18.38 1.75
C LEU A 300 37.65 19.59 2.11
N TYR A 301 37.94 20.39 1.09
CA TYR A 301 38.68 21.63 1.21
C TYR A 301 37.83 22.80 0.77
N ARG A 302 38.15 23.97 1.33
CA ARG A 302 37.52 25.22 0.95
C ARG A 302 37.85 25.53 -0.51
N TYR A 303 36.84 25.90 -1.29
CA TYR A 303 37.04 26.40 -2.65
C TYR A 303 37.95 27.65 -2.60
N PRO A 304 39.00 27.77 -3.43
CA PRO A 304 40.04 28.81 -3.26
C PRO A 304 39.70 30.18 -3.85
N TYR A 305 38.54 30.34 -4.48
CA TYR A 305 38.14 31.58 -5.16
C TYR A 305 36.82 32.15 -4.61
N SER A 306 36.37 33.28 -5.15
CA SER A 306 35.20 34.01 -4.65
C SER A 306 33.86 33.34 -4.97
N ASN A 307 32.77 33.92 -4.44
CA ASN A 307 31.38 33.47 -4.58
C ASN A 307 31.01 32.17 -3.83
N VAL A 308 31.82 31.72 -2.86
CA VAL A 308 31.50 30.57 -2.01
C VAL A 308 31.68 30.95 -0.54
N TYR A 309 30.65 30.73 0.27
CA TYR A 309 30.69 30.98 1.71
C TYR A 309 31.67 30.02 2.41
N GLY A 310 32.09 30.35 3.64
CA GLY A 310 33.03 29.51 4.41
C GLY A 310 32.54 28.08 4.66
N ASN A 311 31.23 27.85 4.68
CA ASN A 311 30.61 26.52 4.80
C ASN A 311 30.43 25.79 3.46
N GLY A 312 31.03 26.30 2.38
CA GLY A 312 30.92 25.74 1.03
C GLY A 312 29.65 26.12 0.28
N LYS A 313 28.68 26.82 0.88
CA LYS A 313 27.47 27.23 0.15
C LYS A 313 27.82 28.17 -0.99
N CYS A 314 27.32 27.91 -2.19
CA CYS A 314 27.47 28.81 -3.32
C CYS A 314 26.65 30.08 -3.09
N CYS A 315 27.26 31.24 -3.30
CA CYS A 315 26.55 32.51 -3.37
C CYS A 315 26.07 32.72 -4.79
N TRP A 316 24.77 32.73 -4.99
CA TRP A 316 24.16 32.85 -6.31
C TRP A 316 22.84 33.61 -6.21
N SER A 317 22.63 34.57 -7.10
CA SER A 317 21.48 35.48 -7.04
C SER A 317 20.18 34.83 -7.51
N THR A 318 20.24 33.87 -8.45
CA THR A 318 19.04 33.17 -8.93
C THR A 318 19.39 31.80 -9.49
N PHE A 319 18.91 30.74 -8.84
CA PHE A 319 19.03 29.40 -9.41
C PHE A 319 18.12 29.28 -10.65
N PRO A 320 18.59 28.66 -11.74
CA PRO A 320 17.72 28.32 -12.84
C PRO A 320 16.60 27.39 -12.33
N ASN A 321 15.41 27.47 -12.95
CA ASN A 321 14.35 26.55 -12.62
C ASN A 321 14.77 25.14 -13.07
N ILE A 322 14.87 24.20 -12.12
CA ILE A 322 15.30 22.82 -12.35
C ILE A 322 14.10 21.92 -12.15
N ASP A 323 13.58 21.40 -13.25
CA ASP A 323 12.44 20.48 -13.28
C ASP A 323 12.90 19.01 -13.23
N LYS A 324 14.14 18.73 -13.65
CA LYS A 324 14.73 17.40 -13.73
C LYS A 324 16.15 17.39 -13.16
N VAL A 325 16.48 16.37 -12.36
CA VAL A 325 17.80 16.19 -11.73
C VAL A 325 18.96 16.31 -12.73
N ARG A 326 18.81 15.74 -13.93
CA ARG A 326 19.82 15.83 -15.00
C ARG A 326 20.23 17.25 -15.36
N GLN A 327 19.34 18.23 -15.24
CA GLN A 327 19.64 19.64 -15.57
C GLN A 327 20.70 20.25 -14.65
N LEU A 328 21.00 19.62 -13.49
CA LEU A 328 22.11 20.03 -12.62
C LEU A 328 23.48 19.88 -13.29
N GLU A 329 23.59 19.09 -14.36
CA GLU A 329 24.82 18.88 -15.12
C GLU A 329 25.42 20.19 -15.66
N SER A 330 24.60 21.17 -16.02
CA SER A 330 25.07 22.47 -16.53
C SER A 330 25.43 23.47 -15.45
N PHE A 331 25.05 23.21 -14.18
CA PHE A 331 25.25 24.17 -13.10
C PHE A 331 26.73 24.46 -12.84
N PRO A 332 27.66 23.48 -12.81
CA PRO A 332 29.08 23.78 -12.67
C PRO A 332 29.57 24.80 -13.69
N ASP A 333 29.27 24.61 -14.97
CA ASP A 333 29.72 25.53 -16.02
C ASP A 333 29.13 26.92 -15.86
N ILE A 334 27.82 27.02 -15.55
CA ILE A 334 27.16 28.30 -15.27
C ILE A 334 27.84 29.00 -14.08
N PHE A 335 28.07 28.26 -12.99
CA PHE A 335 28.70 28.81 -11.80
C PHE A 335 30.14 29.27 -12.05
N MET A 336 30.89 28.51 -12.84
CA MET A 336 32.29 28.79 -13.11
C MET A 336 32.46 30.04 -13.99
N ASN A 337 31.60 30.20 -14.99
CA ASN A 337 31.60 31.33 -15.93
C ASN A 337 30.89 32.59 -15.39
N GLY A 338 30.30 32.54 -14.19
CA GLY A 338 29.67 33.69 -13.56
C GLY A 338 30.66 34.80 -13.24
N GLU A 339 30.22 36.06 -13.33
CA GLU A 339 31.04 37.23 -12.97
C GLU A 339 31.53 37.12 -11.52
N ARG A 340 32.84 37.32 -11.32
CA ARG A 340 33.45 37.32 -10.00
C ARG A 340 33.52 38.73 -9.46
N ASN A 341 33.32 38.84 -8.16
CA ASN A 341 33.61 40.03 -7.37
C ASN A 341 34.48 39.66 -6.16
N PHE A 342 34.86 40.64 -5.35
CA PHE A 342 35.69 40.43 -4.17
C PHE A 342 34.93 39.82 -2.97
N HIS A 343 33.60 39.70 -3.04
CA HIS A 343 32.83 39.14 -1.94
C HIS A 343 33.11 37.66 -1.77
N LEU A 344 33.17 37.23 -0.51
CA LEU A 344 33.36 35.83 -0.12
C LEU A 344 34.68 35.22 -0.61
N TYR A 345 35.67 36.01 -1.02
CA TYR A 345 37.01 35.49 -1.30
C TYR A 345 37.63 34.94 -0.01
N PRO A 346 37.97 33.64 0.02
CA PRO A 346 38.74 33.05 1.10
C PRO A 346 40.20 33.46 0.91
N LYS A 347 40.70 34.40 1.71
CA LYS A 347 42.13 34.76 1.67
C LYS A 347 42.96 33.47 1.69
N THR A 348 43.66 33.18 0.59
CA THR A 348 44.41 31.94 0.41
C THR A 348 45.89 32.24 0.68
N GLY A 349 46.38 31.77 1.83
CA GLY A 349 47.67 32.23 2.36
C GLY A 349 47.67 33.74 2.60
N ASP A 350 48.74 34.41 2.15
CA ASP A 350 48.87 35.86 2.22
C ASP A 350 48.41 36.60 0.96
N MET A 351 47.86 35.89 -0.03
CA MET A 351 47.48 36.47 -1.31
C MET A 351 46.10 37.12 -1.28
N ASP A 352 46.02 38.33 -1.85
CA ASP A 352 44.74 38.91 -2.25
C ASP A 352 44.14 38.17 -3.46
N TYR A 353 42.90 38.50 -3.81
CA TYR A 353 42.19 37.76 -4.85
C TYR A 353 42.84 37.91 -6.24
N ARG A 354 43.37 39.09 -6.57
CA ARG A 354 44.04 39.30 -7.87
C ARG A 354 45.35 38.53 -7.94
N ALA A 355 46.08 38.46 -6.83
CA ALA A 355 47.34 37.75 -6.72
C ALA A 355 47.16 36.25 -6.98
N ILE A 356 46.15 35.60 -6.39
CA ILE A 356 45.91 34.18 -6.66
C ILE A 356 45.44 33.92 -8.10
N LEU A 357 44.55 34.76 -8.66
CA LEU A 357 44.12 34.64 -10.06
C LEU A 357 45.29 34.80 -11.03
N THR A 358 46.19 35.74 -10.75
CA THR A 358 47.40 35.96 -11.55
C THR A 358 48.36 34.79 -11.42
N LEU A 359 48.57 34.28 -10.20
CA LEU A 359 49.45 33.15 -9.93
C LEU A 359 48.98 31.88 -10.66
N MET A 360 47.67 31.62 -10.66
CA MET A 360 47.07 30.42 -11.24
C MET A 360 46.76 30.55 -12.73
N SER A 361 46.92 31.74 -13.34
CA SER A 361 46.73 31.94 -14.78
C SER A 361 47.79 31.17 -15.59
N GLY A 362 47.31 30.29 -16.48
CA GLY A 362 48.15 29.41 -17.30
C GLY A 362 48.83 28.28 -16.55
N ARG A 363 48.37 27.95 -15.33
CA ARG A 363 48.91 26.87 -14.50
C ARG A 363 47.81 25.95 -14.01
N GLU A 364 48.13 24.68 -13.81
CA GLU A 364 47.26 23.80 -13.03
C GLU A 364 47.22 24.24 -11.57
N PHE A 365 46.10 23.97 -10.90
CA PHE A 365 45.95 24.35 -9.51
C PHE A 365 46.85 23.53 -8.57
N GLU A 366 47.59 24.24 -7.72
CA GLU A 366 48.48 23.67 -6.71
C GLU A 366 47.72 23.28 -5.44
N ASP A 367 47.51 21.97 -5.22
CA ASP A 367 46.69 21.47 -4.09
C ASP A 367 47.23 21.83 -2.70
N GLN A 368 48.49 22.26 -2.60
CA GLN A 368 49.08 22.75 -1.36
C GLN A 368 48.41 24.04 -0.86
N LEU A 369 47.77 24.80 -1.76
CA LEU A 369 47.04 26.03 -1.42
C LEU A 369 45.66 25.77 -0.82
N LEU A 370 45.16 24.52 -0.86
CA LEU A 370 43.85 24.18 -0.32
C LEU A 370 43.83 24.15 1.20
N VAL A 371 42.86 24.85 1.79
CA VAL A 371 42.59 24.88 3.23
C VAL A 371 41.55 23.82 3.56
N SER A 372 41.88 22.89 4.47
CA SER A 372 40.95 21.83 4.88
C SER A 372 39.76 22.41 5.65
N LEU A 373 38.60 21.76 5.49
CA LEU A 373 37.42 22.01 6.32
C LEU A 373 37.32 21.03 7.49
N ASP A 374 38.27 20.10 7.63
CA ASP A 374 38.26 19.02 8.63
C ASP A 374 36.96 18.19 8.61
N VAL A 375 36.34 18.06 7.43
CA VAL A 375 35.11 17.29 7.17
C VAL A 375 35.33 16.42 5.94
N ASN A 376 34.85 15.18 5.98
CA ASN A 376 34.86 14.29 4.81
C ASN A 376 33.51 14.27 4.06
N ILE A 377 33.49 13.73 2.85
CA ILE A 377 32.28 13.71 2.03
C ILE A 377 31.16 12.86 2.63
N GLY A 378 31.48 11.76 3.32
CA GLY A 378 30.49 10.90 3.99
C GLY A 378 29.71 11.66 5.07
N GLU A 379 30.43 12.38 5.94
CA GLU A 379 29.88 13.25 6.97
C GLU A 379 28.99 14.36 6.39
N LEU A 380 29.43 15.00 5.29
CA LEU A 380 28.65 16.04 4.62
C LEU A 380 27.32 15.50 4.06
N LEU A 381 27.35 14.30 3.48
CA LEU A 381 26.20 13.66 2.85
C LEU A 381 25.31 12.94 3.86
N LYS A 382 25.70 12.85 5.14
CA LYS A 382 25.02 12.10 6.20
C LYS A 382 24.76 10.65 5.79
N ILE A 383 25.77 10.02 5.20
CA ILE A 383 25.76 8.58 4.98
C ILE A 383 26.03 7.99 6.37
N GLU A 384 24.98 7.55 7.05
CA GLU A 384 25.10 6.75 8.28
C GLU A 384 25.21 5.28 7.85
N ASP A 385 26.21 4.57 8.40
CA ASP A 385 26.44 3.12 8.20
C ASP A 385 25.30 2.25 8.75
#